data_AF-A0A8D8ADP6-F1
#
_entry.id   AF-A0A8D8ADP6-F1
#
_cell.length_a   1.000
_cell.length_b   1.000
_cell.length_c   1.000
_cell.angle_alpha   90.00
_cell.angle_beta   90.00
_cell.angle_gamma   90.00
#
_symmetry.space_group_name_H-M   'P 1'
#
loop_
_entity.id
_entity.type
_entity.pdbx_description
1 polymer ?
#
loop_
_entity_poly.entity_id
_entity_poly.type
_entity_poly.pdbx_seq_one_letter_code
_entity_poly.pdbx_strand_id
1 'polypeptide(L)'
;MDYENEKVLKLVFPDNYDELLNNESTSEVIDYMFKLGSNKVDQLKKEKTRLQDESKQNIEQTQELAVNNYQTFIRTAECSREIFKKFSEAEERVEGLNQKLPEFSATCQRFLDSSGSINSARRLNSLTLTRNAELLEILELPQLMETCIREGKYEEALELAAYVQRVGSKHGNIPVIAVSENFKPDPGPVATNQNQIWDS
;
A
#
# COMPACT_ATOMS: atom_id res chain seq x y z
N MET A 1 29.29 52.84 7.11
CA MET A 1 28.42 53.99 6.81
C MET A 1 28.63 55.02 7.90
N ASP A 2 29.15 56.19 7.57
CA ASP A 2 29.37 57.26 8.55
C ASP A 2 28.01 57.80 9.03
N TYR A 3 27.87 58.00 10.34
CA TYR A 3 26.65 58.51 11.00
C TYR A 3 26.13 59.84 10.39
N GLU A 4 27.03 60.64 9.83
CA GLU A 4 26.69 61.88 9.13
C GLU A 4 26.05 61.61 7.74
N ASN A 5 26.53 60.61 7.00
CA ASN A 5 25.94 60.23 5.70
C ASN A 5 24.53 59.66 5.88
N GLU A 6 24.33 58.93 6.98
CA GLU A 6 23.04 58.37 7.35
C GLU A 6 22.00 59.47 7.69
N LYS A 7 22.41 60.54 8.40
CA LYS A 7 21.56 61.73 8.61
C LYS A 7 21.22 62.47 7.32
N VAL A 8 22.18 62.62 6.41
CA VAL A 8 21.96 63.31 5.12
C VAL A 8 20.97 62.53 4.26
N LEU A 9 21.07 61.19 4.21
CA LEU A 9 20.11 60.35 3.50
C LEU A 9 18.69 60.48 4.07
N LYS A 10 18.57 60.51 5.40
CA LYS A 10 17.29 60.70 6.10
C LYS A 10 16.65 62.07 5.83
N LEU A 11 17.48 63.09 5.58
CA LEU A 11 17.03 64.45 5.26
C LEU A 11 16.61 64.64 3.80
N VAL A 12 17.30 63.99 2.86
CA VAL A 12 17.04 64.14 1.42
C VAL A 12 15.96 63.17 0.93
N PHE A 13 15.85 61.99 1.54
CA PHE A 13 14.86 60.96 1.17
C PHE A 13 14.09 60.48 2.43
N PRO A 14 13.12 61.26 2.92
CA PRO A 14 12.37 60.92 4.13
C PRO A 14 11.56 59.62 4.01
N ASP A 15 11.05 59.33 2.81
CA ASP A 15 10.09 58.25 2.57
C ASP A 15 10.75 56.92 2.13
N ASN A 16 11.99 56.94 1.61
CA ASN A 16 12.68 55.76 1.04
C ASN A 16 13.97 55.38 1.79
N TYR A 17 14.16 55.94 2.99
CA TYR A 17 15.37 55.76 3.79
C TYR A 17 15.64 54.28 4.15
N ASP A 18 14.61 53.53 4.54
CA ASP A 18 14.75 52.12 4.97
C ASP A 18 15.07 51.17 3.80
N GLU A 19 14.62 51.48 2.58
CA GLU A 19 14.96 50.70 1.38
C GLU A 19 16.39 50.95 0.93
N LEU A 20 16.89 52.18 1.07
CA LEU A 20 18.24 52.56 0.65
C LEU A 20 19.31 51.93 1.55
N LEU A 21 19.06 51.83 2.87
CA LEU A 21 20.00 51.23 3.83
C LEU A 21 20.20 49.71 3.66
N ASN A 22 19.19 49.01 3.14
CA ASN A 22 19.20 47.55 3.02
C ASN A 22 19.78 47.04 1.68
N ASN A 23 20.15 47.95 0.78
CA ASN A 23 20.54 47.62 -0.59
C ASN A 23 22.05 47.80 -0.78
N GLU A 24 22.75 46.89 -1.44
CA GLU A 24 24.21 47.01 -1.67
C GLU A 24 24.59 48.28 -2.48
N SER A 25 23.62 48.88 -3.18
CA SER A 25 23.78 50.11 -3.96
C SER A 25 23.87 51.39 -3.13
N THR A 26 23.72 51.37 -1.80
CA THR A 26 23.76 52.62 -0.99
C THR A 26 25.08 53.37 -1.12
N SER A 27 26.20 52.66 -1.32
CA SER A 27 27.52 53.28 -1.49
C SER A 27 27.57 54.15 -2.76
N GLU A 28 27.00 53.67 -3.86
CA GLU A 28 27.00 54.37 -5.15
C GLU A 28 26.11 55.62 -5.09
N VAL A 29 25.00 55.54 -4.34
CA VAL A 29 24.10 56.68 -4.10
C VAL A 29 24.82 57.79 -3.33
N ILE A 30 25.61 57.44 -2.30
CA ILE A 30 26.34 58.41 -1.49
C ILE A 30 27.47 59.06 -2.30
N ASP A 31 28.22 58.27 -3.08
CA ASP A 31 29.27 58.80 -3.96
C ASP A 31 28.71 59.78 -5.01
N TYR A 32 27.52 59.48 -5.53
CA TYR A 32 26.81 60.37 -6.43
C TYR A 32 26.28 61.62 -5.73
N MET A 33 25.79 61.51 -4.49
CA MET A 33 25.38 62.65 -3.67
C MET A 33 26.53 63.60 -3.36
N PHE A 34 27.74 63.08 -3.07
CA PHE A 34 28.94 63.90 -2.91
C PHE A 34 29.35 64.62 -4.20
N LYS A 35 29.22 63.95 -5.36
CA LYS A 35 29.40 64.60 -6.67
C LYS A 35 28.37 65.71 -6.92
N LEU A 36 27.11 65.49 -6.57
CA LEU A 36 26.04 66.50 -6.70
C LEU A 36 26.29 67.72 -5.81
N GLY A 37 26.76 67.51 -4.56
CA GLY A 37 27.11 68.58 -3.64
C GLY A 37 28.31 69.43 -4.08
N SER A 38 29.19 68.88 -4.93
CA SER A 38 30.36 69.58 -5.49
C SER A 38 30.05 70.36 -6.78
N ASN A 39 28.86 70.20 -7.36
CA ASN A 39 28.46 70.84 -8.62
C ASN A 39 27.88 72.25 -8.38
N LYS A 40 28.11 73.16 -9.34
CA LYS A 40 27.51 74.52 -9.30
C LYS A 40 26.01 74.47 -9.60
N VAL A 41 25.26 75.48 -9.14
CA VAL A 41 23.79 75.58 -9.34
C VAL A 41 23.36 75.39 -10.80
N ASP A 42 24.10 75.95 -11.76
CA ASP A 42 23.82 75.79 -13.20
C ASP A 42 24.08 74.36 -13.70
N GLN A 43 25.04 73.66 -13.11
CA GLN A 43 25.33 72.26 -13.42
C GLN A 43 24.29 71.34 -12.81
N LEU A 44 23.76 71.65 -11.62
CA LEU A 44 22.70 70.87 -10.99
C LEU A 44 21.38 70.93 -11.79
N LYS A 45 21.06 72.10 -12.36
CA LYS A 45 19.91 72.24 -13.25
C LYS A 45 20.07 71.43 -14.54
N LYS A 46 21.27 71.41 -15.11
CA LYS A 46 21.59 70.57 -16.28
C LYS A 46 21.58 69.09 -15.94
N GLU A 47 22.07 68.70 -14.76
CA GLU A 47 22.08 67.32 -14.30
C GLU A 47 20.67 66.79 -14.11
N LYS A 48 19.76 67.59 -13.54
CA LYS A 48 18.34 67.25 -13.48
C LYS A 48 17.75 66.98 -14.86
N THR A 49 18.01 67.86 -15.84
CA THR A 49 17.53 67.67 -17.22
C THR A 49 18.16 66.43 -17.86
N ARG A 50 19.47 66.21 -17.68
CA ARG A 50 20.18 65.01 -18.16
C ARG A 50 19.56 63.72 -17.61
N LEU A 51 19.30 63.67 -16.31
CA LEU A 51 18.67 62.51 -15.67
C LEU A 51 17.24 62.28 -16.16
N GLN A 52 16.47 63.35 -16.41
CA GLN A 52 15.13 63.22 -16.98
C GLN A 52 15.18 62.68 -18.42
N ASP A 53 16.11 63.16 -19.23
CA ASP A 53 16.31 62.69 -20.61
C ASP A 53 16.79 61.24 -20.64
N GLU A 54 17.75 60.88 -19.78
CA GLU A 54 18.28 59.51 -19.63
C GLU A 54 17.21 58.55 -19.12
N SER A 55 16.41 58.95 -18.13
CA SER A 55 15.27 58.17 -17.64
C SER A 55 14.24 57.94 -18.75
N LYS A 56 13.90 58.98 -19.51
CA LYS A 56 12.99 58.87 -20.65
C LYS A 56 13.54 57.93 -21.72
N GLN A 57 14.81 58.04 -22.06
CA GLN A 57 15.49 57.17 -23.01
C GLN A 57 15.48 55.71 -22.55
N ASN A 58 15.74 55.45 -21.26
CA ASN A 58 15.73 54.10 -20.72
C ASN A 58 14.32 53.47 -20.74
N ILE A 59 13.28 54.28 -20.49
CA ILE A 59 11.88 53.87 -20.64
C ILE A 59 11.57 53.52 -22.10
N GLU A 60 11.95 54.38 -23.05
CA GLU A 60 11.74 54.16 -24.48
C GLU A 60 12.46 52.87 -24.95
N GLN A 61 13.72 52.68 -24.55
CA GLN A 61 14.49 51.47 -24.85
C GLN A 61 13.88 50.22 -24.24
N THR A 62 13.41 50.29 -23.00
CA THR A 62 12.74 49.16 -22.33
C THR A 62 11.43 48.82 -23.02
N GLN A 63 10.66 49.83 -23.43
CA GLN A 63 9.41 49.65 -24.18
C GLN A 63 9.69 49.04 -25.55
N GLU A 64 10.69 49.52 -26.27
CA GLU A 64 11.09 48.97 -27.57
C GLU A 64 11.55 47.51 -27.43
N LEU A 65 12.34 47.18 -26.41
CA LEU A 65 12.74 45.81 -26.09
C LEU A 65 11.52 44.92 -25.78
N ALA A 66 10.57 45.42 -24.98
CA ALA A 66 9.35 44.70 -24.65
C ALA A 66 8.47 44.48 -25.89
N VAL A 67 8.34 45.48 -26.76
CA VAL A 67 7.56 45.41 -28.01
C VAL A 67 8.26 44.53 -29.05
N ASN A 68 9.59 44.52 -29.12
CA ASN A 68 10.31 43.65 -30.04
C ASN A 68 10.29 42.18 -29.58
N ASN A 69 10.25 41.94 -28.26
CA ASN A 69 10.31 40.60 -27.68
C ASN A 69 9.00 40.10 -27.07
N TYR A 70 7.87 40.80 -27.28
CA TYR A 70 6.57 40.43 -26.67
C TYR A 70 6.14 39.00 -27.01
N GLN A 71 6.45 38.53 -28.22
CA GLN A 71 6.18 37.15 -28.64
C GLN A 71 6.90 36.12 -27.77
N THR A 72 8.13 36.40 -27.36
CA THR A 72 8.88 35.53 -26.44
C THR A 72 8.24 35.53 -25.07
N PHE A 73 7.85 36.70 -24.55
CA PHE A 73 7.16 36.79 -23.25
C PHE A 73 5.84 36.02 -23.24
N ILE A 74 5.02 36.15 -24.31
CA ILE A 74 3.76 35.41 -24.45
C ILE A 74 4.04 33.91 -24.51
N ARG A 75 4.96 33.48 -25.39
CA ARG A 75 5.30 32.05 -25.52
C ARG A 75 5.85 31.46 -24.24
N THR A 76 6.68 32.19 -23.50
CA THR A 76 7.21 31.75 -22.21
C THR A 76 6.09 31.63 -21.18
N ALA A 77 5.17 32.59 -21.12
CA ALA A 77 4.03 32.53 -20.21
C ALA A 77 3.07 31.38 -20.56
N GLU A 78 2.79 31.17 -21.85
CA GLU A 78 1.97 30.07 -22.34
C GLU A 78 2.61 28.71 -22.06
N CYS A 79 3.90 28.55 -22.36
CA CYS A 79 4.67 27.34 -22.05
C CYS A 79 4.69 27.07 -20.55
N SER A 80 4.92 28.09 -19.71
CA SER A 80 4.86 27.96 -18.26
C SER A 80 3.47 27.49 -17.78
N ARG A 81 2.40 28.05 -18.36
CA ARG A 81 1.02 27.67 -18.05
C ARG A 81 0.71 26.23 -18.47
N GLU A 82 1.18 25.82 -19.65
CA GLU A 82 1.02 24.46 -20.14
C GLU A 82 1.76 23.47 -19.25
N ILE A 83 3.02 23.77 -18.88
CA ILE A 83 3.80 22.97 -17.94
C ILE A 83 3.03 22.82 -16.62
N PHE A 84 2.51 23.92 -16.06
CA PHE A 84 1.75 23.87 -14.82
C PHE A 84 0.51 22.97 -14.95
N LYS A 85 -0.24 23.09 -16.05
CA LYS A 85 -1.39 22.23 -16.34
C LYS A 85 -0.99 20.75 -16.43
N LYS A 86 0.12 20.45 -17.10
CA LYS A 86 0.64 19.07 -17.22
C LYS A 86 1.06 18.50 -15.87
N PHE A 87 1.66 19.31 -15.00
CA PHE A 87 1.97 18.90 -13.64
C PHE A 87 0.70 18.60 -12.83
N SER A 88 -0.33 19.46 -12.90
CA SER A 88 -1.61 19.18 -12.24
C SER A 88 -2.30 17.92 -12.77
N GLU A 89 -2.29 17.70 -14.10
CA GLU A 89 -2.81 16.47 -14.70
C GLU A 89 -2.03 15.22 -14.22
N ALA A 90 -0.71 15.34 -14.05
CA ALA A 90 0.12 14.25 -13.53
C ALA A 90 -0.14 13.97 -12.04
N GLU A 91 -0.29 15.03 -11.24
CA GLU A 91 -0.64 14.95 -9.83
C GLU A 91 -1.98 14.23 -9.63
N GLU A 92 -3.02 14.61 -10.39
CA GLU A 92 -4.33 13.96 -10.33
C GLU A 92 -4.26 12.47 -10.71
N ARG A 93 -3.44 12.11 -11.72
CA ARG A 93 -3.24 10.71 -12.10
C ARG A 93 -2.52 9.90 -11.03
N VAL A 94 -1.51 10.49 -10.39
CA VAL A 94 -0.76 9.85 -9.30
C VAL A 94 -1.66 9.66 -8.09
N GLU A 95 -2.46 10.67 -7.75
CA GLU A 95 -3.46 10.59 -6.68
C GLU A 95 -4.50 9.49 -6.98
N GLY A 96 -5.02 9.45 -8.22
CA GLY A 96 -5.93 8.40 -8.66
C GLY A 96 -5.32 6.99 -8.64
N LEU A 97 -4.03 6.86 -8.94
CA LEU A 97 -3.30 5.60 -8.82
C LEU A 97 -3.12 5.21 -7.34
N ASN A 98 -2.78 6.17 -6.49
CA ASN A 98 -2.60 5.98 -5.05
C ASN A 98 -3.90 5.51 -4.38
N GLN A 99 -5.06 5.98 -4.86
CA GLN A 99 -6.37 5.52 -4.38
C GLN A 99 -6.75 4.12 -4.90
N LYS A 100 -6.39 3.77 -6.15
CA LYS A 100 -6.76 2.49 -6.77
C LYS A 100 -5.83 1.33 -6.40
N LEU A 101 -4.57 1.61 -6.07
CA LEU A 101 -3.57 0.58 -5.74
C LEU A 101 -3.96 -0.26 -4.51
N PRO A 102 -4.46 0.33 -3.40
CA PRO A 102 -4.97 -0.43 -2.26
C PRO A 102 -6.19 -1.29 -2.61
N GLU A 103 -7.12 -0.78 -3.42
CA GLU A 103 -8.30 -1.54 -3.86
C GLU A 103 -7.90 -2.76 -4.71
N PHE A 104 -6.93 -2.57 -5.60
CA PHE A 104 -6.35 -3.65 -6.38
C PHE A 104 -5.66 -4.69 -5.49
N SER A 105 -4.83 -4.24 -4.54
CA SER A 105 -4.16 -5.12 -3.58
C SER A 105 -5.16 -5.94 -2.75
N ALA A 106 -6.22 -5.29 -2.23
CA ALA A 106 -7.28 -5.97 -1.48
C ALA A 106 -8.05 -6.98 -2.33
N THR A 107 -8.23 -6.71 -3.63
CA THR A 107 -8.87 -7.64 -4.56
C THR A 107 -7.97 -8.84 -4.87
N CYS A 108 -6.67 -8.60 -5.06
CA CYS A 108 -5.67 -9.67 -5.20
C CYS A 108 -5.61 -10.57 -3.96
N GLN A 109 -5.65 -9.98 -2.76
CA GLN A 109 -5.65 -10.77 -1.52
C GLN A 109 -6.90 -11.64 -1.42
N ARG A 110 -8.09 -11.08 -1.68
CA ARG A 110 -9.35 -11.86 -1.73
C ARG A 110 -9.30 -12.98 -2.77
N PHE A 111 -8.70 -12.72 -3.93
CA PHE A 111 -8.50 -13.74 -4.96
C PHE A 111 -7.57 -14.86 -4.50
N LEU A 112 -6.46 -14.54 -3.82
CA LEU A 112 -5.55 -15.52 -3.26
C LEU A 112 -6.23 -16.37 -2.19
N ASP A 113 -6.97 -15.76 -1.27
CA ASP A 113 -7.69 -16.47 -0.20
C ASP A 113 -8.75 -17.42 -0.77
N SER A 114 -9.54 -16.94 -1.73
CA SER A 114 -10.55 -17.76 -2.42
C SER A 114 -9.89 -18.91 -3.20
N SER A 115 -8.83 -18.63 -3.94
CA SER A 115 -8.08 -19.65 -4.70
C SER A 115 -7.43 -20.68 -3.77
N GLY A 116 -6.92 -20.25 -2.62
CA GLY A 116 -6.36 -21.13 -1.60
C GLY A 116 -7.41 -22.08 -1.02
N SER A 117 -8.58 -21.57 -0.69
CA SER A 117 -9.73 -22.37 -0.25
C SER A 117 -10.14 -23.40 -1.30
N ILE A 118 -10.33 -22.97 -2.55
CA ILE A 118 -10.68 -23.87 -3.67
C ILE A 118 -9.60 -24.94 -3.89
N ASN A 119 -8.33 -24.56 -3.83
CA ASN A 119 -7.23 -25.50 -4.00
C ASN A 119 -7.17 -26.52 -2.85
N SER A 120 -7.42 -26.09 -1.61
CA SER A 120 -7.48 -26.99 -0.46
C SER A 120 -8.65 -27.98 -0.57
N ALA A 121 -9.83 -27.51 -0.99
CA ALA A 121 -11.00 -28.35 -1.23
C ALA A 121 -10.75 -29.35 -2.37
N ARG A 122 -10.14 -28.90 -3.48
CA ARG A 122 -9.76 -29.76 -4.60
C ARG A 122 -8.73 -30.80 -4.18
N ARG A 123 -7.73 -30.42 -3.38
CA ARG A 123 -6.73 -31.35 -2.84
C ARG A 123 -7.38 -32.42 -1.97
N LEU A 124 -8.29 -32.03 -1.08
CA LEU A 124 -9.01 -32.97 -0.22
C LEU A 124 -9.88 -33.92 -1.04
N ASN A 125 -10.63 -33.39 -2.01
CA ASN A 125 -11.49 -34.19 -2.88
C ASN A 125 -10.65 -35.16 -3.73
N SER A 126 -9.54 -34.70 -4.30
CA SER A 126 -8.61 -35.57 -5.04
C SER A 126 -8.04 -36.69 -4.15
N LEU A 127 -7.63 -36.37 -2.92
CA LEU A 127 -7.12 -37.37 -1.98
C LEU A 127 -8.20 -38.39 -1.62
N THR A 128 -9.42 -37.91 -1.39
CA THR A 128 -10.59 -38.75 -1.09
C THR A 128 -10.90 -39.69 -2.25
N LEU A 129 -10.86 -39.20 -3.50
CA LEU A 129 -11.04 -40.03 -4.69
C LEU A 129 -9.93 -41.07 -4.85
N THR A 130 -8.66 -40.68 -4.66
CA THR A 130 -7.52 -41.63 -4.77
C THR A 130 -7.56 -42.72 -3.70
N ARG A 131 -8.01 -42.39 -2.49
CA ARG A 131 -8.09 -43.32 -1.35
C ARG A 131 -9.50 -43.89 -1.13
N ASN A 132 -10.41 -43.71 -2.10
CA ASN A 132 -11.80 -44.12 -1.94
C ASN A 132 -11.97 -45.62 -1.75
N ALA A 133 -11.19 -46.44 -2.45
CA ALA A 133 -11.20 -47.90 -2.30
C ALA A 133 -10.77 -48.33 -0.89
N GLU A 134 -9.66 -47.79 -0.38
CA GLU A 134 -9.17 -48.08 0.99
C GLU A 134 -10.18 -47.63 2.06
N LEU A 135 -10.88 -46.52 1.83
CA LEU A 135 -11.96 -46.08 2.71
C LEU A 135 -13.15 -47.03 2.68
N LEU A 136 -13.53 -47.51 1.48
CA LEU A 136 -14.63 -48.45 1.30
C LEU A 136 -14.33 -49.80 1.97
N GLU A 137 -13.10 -50.31 1.84
CA GLU A 137 -12.66 -51.54 2.52
C GLU A 137 -12.89 -51.46 4.04
N ILE A 138 -12.52 -50.34 4.67
CA ILE A 138 -12.74 -50.14 6.11
C ILE A 138 -14.22 -50.09 6.46
N LEU A 139 -15.05 -49.48 5.60
CA LEU A 139 -16.50 -49.36 5.80
C LEU A 139 -17.24 -50.70 5.60
N GLU A 140 -16.67 -51.65 4.87
CA GLU A 140 -17.25 -52.97 4.62
C GLU A 140 -16.93 -54.00 5.72
N LEU A 141 -15.89 -53.77 6.54
CA LEU A 141 -15.48 -54.69 7.62
C LEU A 141 -16.62 -55.12 8.57
N PRO A 142 -17.53 -54.24 9.02
CA PRO A 142 -18.63 -54.64 9.90
C PRO A 142 -19.61 -55.62 9.23
N GLN A 143 -19.91 -55.43 7.94
CA GLN A 143 -20.80 -56.30 7.18
C GLN A 143 -20.15 -57.67 6.94
N LEU A 144 -18.85 -57.67 6.66
CA LEU A 144 -18.07 -58.90 6.52
C LEU A 144 -18.02 -59.68 7.84
N MET A 145 -17.81 -58.99 8.96
CA MET A 145 -17.85 -59.58 10.31
C MET A 145 -19.22 -60.25 10.60
N GLU A 146 -20.33 -59.56 10.31
CA GLU A 146 -21.67 -60.09 10.51
C GLU A 146 -21.93 -61.35 9.66
N THR A 147 -21.35 -61.40 8.46
CA THR A 147 -21.45 -62.55 7.55
C THR A 147 -20.64 -63.75 8.07
N CYS A 148 -19.38 -63.54 8.49
CA CYS A 148 -18.53 -64.59 9.06
C CYS A 148 -19.15 -65.24 10.32
N ILE A 149 -19.78 -64.43 11.19
CA ILE A 149 -20.49 -64.93 12.38
C ILE A 149 -21.71 -65.78 12.00
N ARG A 150 -22.49 -65.34 11.00
CA ARG A 150 -23.69 -66.05 10.53
C ARG A 150 -23.38 -67.38 9.84
N GLU A 151 -22.25 -67.46 9.14
CA GLU A 151 -21.77 -68.67 8.46
C GLU A 151 -21.01 -69.64 9.40
N GLY A 152 -20.78 -69.26 10.67
CA GLY A 152 -20.06 -70.08 11.65
C GLY A 152 -18.54 -70.13 11.44
N LYS A 153 -17.98 -69.21 10.65
CA LYS A 153 -16.54 -69.10 10.37
C LYS A 153 -15.85 -68.25 11.44
N TYR A 154 -15.74 -68.80 12.64
CA TYR A 154 -15.23 -68.07 13.82
C TYR A 154 -13.75 -67.71 13.73
N GLU A 155 -12.93 -68.50 13.02
CA GLU A 155 -11.50 -68.22 12.84
C GLU A 155 -11.29 -66.94 12.01
N GLU A 156 -11.98 -66.83 10.87
CA GLU A 156 -11.94 -65.65 10.00
C GLU A 156 -12.48 -64.41 10.72
N ALA A 157 -13.52 -64.57 11.55
CA ALA A 157 -14.05 -63.50 12.38
C ALA A 157 -13.04 -63.03 13.45
N LEU A 158 -12.27 -63.95 14.04
CA LEU A 158 -11.23 -63.62 15.03
C LEU A 158 -10.07 -62.84 14.39
N GLU A 159 -9.62 -63.26 13.20
CA GLU A 159 -8.61 -62.54 12.42
C GLU A 159 -9.06 -61.13 12.05
N LEU A 160 -10.32 -60.98 11.62
CA LEU A 160 -10.90 -59.69 11.27
C LEU A 160 -11.02 -58.76 12.49
N ALA A 161 -11.36 -59.30 13.66
CA ALA A 161 -11.41 -58.55 14.91
C ALA A 161 -10.02 -58.04 15.33
N ALA A 162 -8.98 -58.87 15.20
CA ALA A 162 -7.60 -58.48 15.46
C ALA A 162 -7.11 -57.39 14.49
N TYR A 163 -7.55 -57.44 13.22
CA TYR A 163 -7.28 -56.40 12.24
C TYR A 163 -7.95 -55.07 12.60
N VAL A 164 -9.25 -55.07 12.91
CA VAL A 164 -10.00 -53.87 13.33
C VAL A 164 -9.38 -53.24 14.58
N GLN A 165 -9.01 -54.04 15.58
CA GLN A 165 -8.35 -53.54 16.80
C GLN A 165 -6.99 -52.88 16.52
N ARG A 166 -6.21 -53.42 15.56
CA ARG A 166 -4.94 -52.83 15.14
C ARG A 166 -5.14 -51.50 14.40
N VAL A 167 -6.19 -51.40 13.58
CA VAL A 167 -6.55 -50.16 12.86
C VAL A 167 -7.10 -49.11 13.83
N GLY A 168 -7.97 -49.51 14.77
CA GLY A 168 -8.49 -48.65 15.84
C GLY A 168 -7.39 -48.10 16.75
N SER A 169 -6.41 -48.93 17.12
CA SER A 169 -5.26 -48.50 17.93
C SER A 169 -4.39 -47.43 17.24
N LYS A 170 -4.33 -47.44 15.89
CA LYS A 170 -3.55 -46.49 15.09
C LYS A 170 -4.34 -45.23 14.70
N HIS A 171 -5.66 -45.34 14.55
CA HIS A 171 -6.53 -44.29 14.03
C HIS A 171 -7.71 -43.93 14.95
N GLY A 172 -7.60 -44.18 16.25
CA GLY A 172 -8.67 -44.04 17.25
C GLY A 172 -9.25 -42.63 17.46
N ASN A 173 -8.72 -41.61 16.78
CA ASN A 173 -9.28 -40.26 16.75
C ASN A 173 -10.38 -40.09 15.66
N ILE A 174 -10.67 -41.14 14.87
CA ILE A 174 -11.70 -41.11 13.83
C ILE A 174 -12.97 -41.79 14.38
N PRO A 175 -14.09 -41.05 14.56
CA PRO A 175 -15.31 -41.59 15.18
C PRO A 175 -15.87 -42.84 14.50
N VAL A 176 -15.72 -42.95 13.18
CA VAL A 176 -16.21 -44.09 12.39
C VAL A 176 -15.49 -45.39 12.73
N ILE A 177 -14.21 -45.33 13.11
CA ILE A 177 -13.41 -46.50 13.49
C ILE A 177 -13.64 -46.88 14.96
N ALA A 178 -13.94 -45.89 15.82
CA ALA A 178 -14.32 -46.15 17.20
C ALA A 178 -15.69 -46.86 17.32
N VAL A 179 -16.59 -46.64 16.36
CA VAL A 179 -17.90 -47.33 16.32
C VAL A 179 -17.76 -48.81 15.94
N SER A 180 -16.81 -49.18 15.08
CA SER A 180 -16.58 -50.58 14.69
C SER A 180 -15.88 -51.40 15.80
N GLU A 181 -15.13 -50.76 16.70
CA GLU A 181 -14.55 -51.41 17.88
C GLU A 181 -15.59 -51.77 18.94
N ASN A 182 -16.74 -51.06 18.97
CA ASN A 182 -17.85 -51.34 19.90
C ASN A 182 -18.75 -52.49 19.44
N PHE A 183 -18.55 -53.06 18.25
CA PHE A 183 -19.23 -54.28 17.81
C PHE A 183 -18.53 -55.50 18.45
N LYS A 184 -18.67 -55.62 19.77
CA LYS A 184 -18.22 -56.79 20.52
C LYS A 184 -19.25 -57.90 20.23
N PRO A 185 -18.86 -59.05 19.64
CA PRO A 185 -19.78 -60.16 19.49
C PRO A 185 -20.21 -60.60 20.89
N ASP A 186 -21.51 -60.53 21.17
CA ASP A 186 -22.08 -61.08 22.40
C ASP A 186 -21.60 -62.53 22.54
N PRO A 187 -21.05 -62.93 23.71
CA PRO A 187 -20.81 -64.33 23.97
C PRO A 187 -22.18 -65.02 23.94
N GLY A 188 -22.42 -65.85 22.92
CA GLY A 188 -23.58 -66.73 22.85
C GLY A 188 -23.75 -67.52 24.15
N PRO A 189 -24.98 -67.98 24.44
CA PRO A 189 -25.37 -68.45 25.77
C PRO A 189 -24.46 -69.61 26.20
N VAL A 190 -23.69 -69.35 27.26
CA VAL A 190 -22.92 -70.36 27.97
C VAL A 190 -23.91 -71.45 28.39
N ALA A 191 -23.73 -72.66 27.86
CA ALA A 191 -24.44 -73.84 28.27
C ALA A 191 -24.36 -73.96 29.81
N THR A 192 -25.47 -73.64 30.48
CA THR A 192 -25.56 -73.77 31.93
C THR A 192 -25.76 -75.25 32.21
N ASN A 193 -24.72 -75.86 32.76
CA ASN A 193 -24.71 -77.22 33.26
C ASN A 193 -25.98 -77.51 34.07
N GLN A 194 -26.78 -78.47 33.60
CA GLN A 194 -27.70 -79.22 34.44
C GLN A 194 -26.86 -79.98 35.47
N ASN A 195 -26.79 -79.47 36.71
CA ASN A 195 -26.51 -80.25 37.92
C ASN A 195 -26.71 -79.37 39.15
N GLN A 196 -27.95 -79.26 39.60
CA GLN A 196 -28.33 -79.06 41.01
C GLN A 196 -29.86 -79.15 41.16
N ILE A 197 -30.40 -80.36 41.01
CA ILE A 197 -31.65 -80.77 41.65
C ILE A 197 -31.39 -82.17 42.14
N TRP A 198 -31.01 -82.30 43.41
CA TRP A 198 -31.23 -83.42 44.34
C TRP A 198 -30.43 -83.08 45.61
N ASP A 199 -31.04 -82.33 46.53
CA ASP A 199 -31.17 -82.82 47.90
C ASP A 199 -32.20 -81.99 48.67
N SER A 200 -32.99 -82.73 49.44
CA SER A 200 -34.14 -82.30 50.24
C SER A 200 -33.74 -81.56 51.51
#